data_AF-A0A973JTA6-F1
#
_entry.id   AF-A0A973JTA6-F1
#
_cell.length_a   1.000
_cell.length_b   1.000
_cell.length_c   1.000
_cell.angle_alpha   90.00
_cell.angle_beta   90.00
_cell.angle_gamma   90.00
#
_symmetry.space_group_name_H-M   'P 1'
#
loop_
_entity.id
_entity.type
_entity.pdbx_description
1 polymer ?
#
loop_
_entity_poly.entity_id
_entity_poly.type
_entity_poly.pdbx_seq_one_letter_code
_entity_poly.pdbx_strand_id
1 'polypeptide(L)'
;MTDSPTEHLLIQPDTGEDPILGETTGDVVVFHRTHGFIRASGFGSIFIHTSGLEEGRERLEPGQHVHARIRQGARGRYADQVRVLREGSTEAPAAPTAPPTRPLHDTVIAIAKRLGERESEPISLIRQLIKHLGPDAVWEVLAETEQLEAQGGMLLPDGSRRRTPGGVFFVQARKRLTPEERANIFPKKPWQVRRARPAAAQTDQPQPAPPPAPPPVTWALRGPLIDEARAGQGRATTVKVTVIGRPESVVERGNTVVLMLTHRGPLPAMPKGVPVPAVVPETTYTVYVGAKQWRGVAEAIQNPEDSLVIEGAQTWDAEHQTIAVYTTKIGTKLQQRAKRPEPSADPTPPTQA
;
A
#
# COMPACT_ATOMS: atom_id res chain seq x y z
N MET A 1 -32.91 -45.42 -30.98
CA MET A 1 -33.34 -44.24 -30.21
C MET A 1 -32.37 -44.10 -29.04
N THR A 2 -31.36 -43.23 -29.23
CA THR A 2 -31.01 -42.10 -28.34
C THR A 2 -30.32 -42.57 -27.05
N ASP A 3 -28.99 -42.64 -26.96
CA ASP A 3 -27.96 -41.59 -27.01
C ASP A 3 -27.81 -40.81 -25.68
N SER A 4 -26.55 -40.48 -25.37
CA SER A 4 -25.98 -39.78 -24.19
C SER A 4 -25.62 -40.60 -22.94
N PRO A 5 -24.32 -40.88 -22.73
CA PRO A 5 -23.76 -40.97 -21.39
C PRO A 5 -23.46 -39.56 -20.87
N THR A 6 -23.93 -39.27 -19.65
CA THR A 6 -23.63 -38.04 -18.91
C THR A 6 -22.15 -38.03 -18.51
N GLU A 7 -21.36 -37.18 -19.17
CA GLU A 7 -20.03 -36.76 -18.68
C GLU A 7 -20.21 -36.06 -17.33
N HIS A 8 -19.90 -36.76 -16.24
CA HIS A 8 -19.52 -36.10 -15.00
C HIS A 8 -18.11 -35.56 -15.18
N LEU A 9 -18.05 -34.26 -15.45
CA LEU A 9 -16.86 -33.43 -15.41
C LEU A 9 -16.15 -33.62 -14.06
N LEU A 10 -15.09 -34.43 -14.08
CA LEU A 10 -14.09 -34.46 -13.02
C LEU A 10 -13.55 -33.03 -12.87
N ILE A 11 -13.91 -32.37 -11.77
CA ILE A 11 -13.20 -31.20 -11.27
C ILE A 11 -11.80 -31.69 -10.92
N GLN A 12 -10.86 -31.45 -11.84
CA GLN A 12 -9.44 -31.68 -11.58
C GLN A 12 -8.95 -30.69 -10.52
N PRO A 13 -7.98 -31.10 -9.69
CA PRO A 13 -7.50 -30.32 -8.55
C PRO A 13 -6.79 -29.03 -8.99
N ASP A 14 -6.95 -28.02 -8.14
CA ASP A 14 -6.32 -26.70 -8.14
C ASP A 14 -4.78 -26.79 -8.29
N THR A 15 -4.31 -26.90 -9.53
CA THR A 15 -2.95 -26.48 -9.91
C THR A 15 -2.96 -24.95 -9.85
N GLY A 16 -2.20 -24.34 -8.93
CA GLY A 16 -2.12 -22.89 -8.71
C GLY A 16 -1.58 -22.06 -9.88
N GLU A 17 -2.09 -22.28 -11.08
CA GLU A 17 -1.80 -21.56 -12.30
C GLU A 17 -2.96 -20.61 -12.64
N ASP A 18 -2.62 -19.39 -13.08
CA ASP A 18 -3.60 -18.38 -13.46
C ASP A 18 -4.52 -18.88 -14.60
N PRO A 19 -5.83 -18.59 -14.57
CA PRO A 19 -6.79 -19.12 -15.54
C PRO A 19 -6.47 -18.72 -16.98
N ILE A 20 -6.54 -19.68 -17.90
CA ILE A 20 -6.32 -19.49 -19.34
C ILE A 20 -7.56 -18.83 -19.95
N LEU A 21 -7.40 -17.67 -20.57
CA LEU A 21 -8.46 -16.98 -21.31
C LEU A 21 -8.58 -17.44 -22.77
N GLY A 22 -7.53 -18.05 -23.30
CA GLY A 22 -7.49 -18.59 -24.65
C GLY A 22 -6.12 -18.45 -25.28
N GLU A 23 -6.00 -18.92 -26.51
CA GLU A 23 -4.81 -18.77 -27.33
C GLU A 23 -5.07 -17.77 -28.45
N THR A 24 -4.04 -17.06 -28.87
CA THR A 24 -4.15 -16.02 -29.90
C THR A 24 -2.83 -15.88 -30.64
N THR A 25 -2.91 -15.32 -31.84
CA THR A 25 -1.75 -14.78 -32.54
C THR A 25 -1.66 -13.27 -32.38
N GLY A 26 -0.47 -12.72 -32.62
CA GLY A 26 -0.24 -11.29 -32.57
C GLY A 26 1.14 -10.88 -33.07
N ASP A 27 1.31 -9.58 -33.31
CA ASP A 27 2.60 -9.02 -33.71
C ASP A 27 3.33 -8.46 -32.49
N VAL A 28 4.63 -8.74 -32.39
CA VAL A 28 5.50 -8.12 -31.40
C VAL A 28 5.60 -6.64 -31.71
N VAL A 29 5.09 -5.81 -30.80
CA VAL A 29 5.14 -4.35 -30.91
C VAL A 29 6.50 -3.85 -30.43
N VAL A 30 6.95 -4.38 -29.30
CA VAL A 30 8.22 -4.03 -28.68
C VAL A 30 8.66 -5.15 -27.76
N PHE A 31 9.96 -5.42 -27.67
CA PHE A 31 10.51 -6.37 -26.74
C PHE A 31 11.86 -5.87 -26.19
N HIS A 32 11.85 -5.62 -24.89
CA HIS A 32 12.99 -5.17 -24.10
C HIS A 32 13.72 -6.39 -23.51
N ARG A 33 14.74 -6.15 -22.67
CA ARG A 33 15.64 -7.19 -22.16
C ARG A 33 14.93 -8.36 -21.43
N THR A 34 13.85 -8.08 -20.72
CA THR A 34 13.14 -9.07 -19.87
C THR A 34 11.65 -9.18 -20.16
N HIS A 35 11.10 -8.32 -20.99
CA HIS A 35 9.67 -8.26 -21.24
C HIS A 35 9.36 -7.52 -22.54
N GLY A 36 8.17 -7.74 -23.07
CA GLY A 36 7.70 -7.08 -24.27
C GLY A 36 6.18 -7.08 -24.36
N PHE A 37 5.70 -6.64 -25.51
CA PHE A 37 4.29 -6.56 -25.80
C PHE A 37 3.99 -7.04 -27.18
N ILE A 38 2.91 -7.81 -27.26
CA ILE A 38 2.27 -8.13 -28.52
C ILE A 38 0.96 -7.38 -28.63
N ARG A 39 0.57 -7.10 -29.87
CA ARG A 39 -0.79 -6.77 -30.21
C ARG A 39 -1.48 -8.07 -30.60
N ALA A 40 -2.21 -8.64 -29.64
CA ALA A 40 -2.91 -9.90 -29.78
C ALA A 40 -4.32 -9.70 -30.35
N SER A 41 -4.65 -10.49 -31.36
CA SER A 41 -5.98 -10.50 -31.99
C SER A 41 -7.06 -10.82 -30.96
N GLY A 42 -8.07 -9.96 -30.83
CA GLY A 42 -9.16 -10.15 -29.85
C GLY A 42 -8.81 -9.88 -28.38
N PHE A 43 -7.52 -9.73 -28.04
CA PHE A 43 -7.07 -9.49 -26.67
C PHE A 43 -6.40 -8.12 -26.44
N GLY A 44 -6.10 -7.38 -27.51
CA GLY A 44 -5.49 -6.05 -27.44
C GLY A 44 -3.99 -6.12 -27.16
N SER A 45 -3.43 -5.12 -26.47
CA SER A 45 -2.02 -5.15 -26.08
C SER A 45 -1.81 -6.06 -24.89
N ILE A 46 -1.00 -7.10 -25.06
CA ILE A 46 -0.73 -8.11 -24.04
C ILE A 46 0.74 -8.08 -23.62
N PHE A 47 0.95 -8.15 -22.30
CA PHE A 47 2.26 -8.25 -21.66
C PHE A 47 2.89 -9.63 -21.86
N ILE A 48 4.17 -9.65 -22.20
CA ILE A 48 5.00 -10.86 -22.27
C ILE A 48 6.21 -10.67 -21.37
N HIS A 49 6.56 -11.68 -20.59
CA HIS A 49 7.83 -11.76 -19.88
C HIS A 49 8.75 -12.78 -20.57
N THR A 50 10.07 -12.64 -20.44
CA THR A 50 11.04 -13.61 -21.01
C THR A 50 10.81 -15.03 -20.52
N SER A 51 10.33 -15.20 -19.28
CA SER A 51 9.97 -16.52 -18.74
C SER A 51 8.77 -17.18 -19.43
N GLY A 52 8.01 -16.43 -20.24
CA GLY A 52 6.89 -16.93 -21.03
C GLY A 52 7.26 -17.30 -22.46
N LEU A 53 8.53 -17.13 -22.86
CA LEU A 53 9.02 -17.51 -24.19
C LEU A 53 9.30 -19.01 -24.26
N GLU A 54 9.40 -19.54 -25.49
CA GLU A 54 9.86 -20.91 -25.74
C GLU A 54 11.27 -21.17 -25.20
N GLU A 55 11.54 -22.42 -24.80
CA GLU A 55 12.85 -22.82 -24.25
C GLU A 55 13.99 -22.47 -25.21
N GLY A 56 15.00 -21.77 -24.69
CA GLY A 56 16.17 -21.32 -25.45
C GLY A 56 16.00 -19.95 -26.13
N ARG A 57 14.82 -19.32 -26.06
CA ARG A 57 14.62 -17.97 -26.60
C ARG A 57 14.64 -16.91 -25.50
N GLU A 58 15.58 -15.99 -25.61
CA GLU A 58 15.74 -14.89 -24.64
C GLU A 58 15.10 -13.57 -25.12
N ARG A 59 14.74 -13.47 -26.41
CA ARG A 59 14.27 -12.23 -27.02
C ARG A 59 13.32 -12.44 -28.19
N LEU A 60 12.40 -11.49 -28.36
CA LEU A 60 11.61 -11.29 -29.58
C LEU A 60 12.04 -10.00 -30.28
N GLU A 61 11.87 -9.93 -31.60
CA GLU A 61 12.11 -8.72 -32.38
C GLU A 61 10.79 -8.06 -32.77
N PRO A 62 10.70 -6.72 -32.77
CA PRO A 62 9.52 -6.01 -33.26
C PRO A 62 9.15 -6.46 -34.68
N GLY A 63 7.86 -6.69 -34.90
CA GLY A 63 7.33 -7.17 -36.18
C GLY A 63 7.32 -8.70 -36.36
N GLN A 64 7.91 -9.47 -35.43
CA GLN A 64 7.72 -10.93 -35.42
C GLN A 64 6.25 -11.28 -35.14
N HIS A 65 5.71 -12.24 -35.89
CA HIS A 65 4.37 -12.76 -35.65
C HIS A 65 4.47 -13.97 -34.71
N VAL A 66 3.74 -13.94 -33.60
CA VAL A 66 3.83 -14.96 -32.56
C VAL A 66 2.47 -15.58 -32.26
N HIS A 67 2.50 -16.83 -31.83
CA HIS A 67 1.43 -17.49 -31.11
C HIS A 67 1.65 -17.29 -29.61
N ALA A 68 0.60 -17.03 -28.86
CA ALA A 68 0.67 -16.83 -27.42
C ALA A 68 -0.57 -17.38 -26.73
N ARG A 69 -0.38 -17.99 -25.56
CA ARG A 69 -1.48 -18.34 -24.67
C ARG A 69 -1.72 -17.21 -23.67
N ILE A 70 -2.96 -16.74 -23.59
CA ILE A 70 -3.35 -15.62 -22.74
C ILE A 70 -3.89 -16.16 -21.42
N ARG A 71 -3.29 -15.72 -20.31
CA ARG A 71 -3.76 -16.01 -18.95
C ARG A 71 -4.25 -14.75 -18.26
N GLN A 72 -5.19 -14.93 -17.33
CA GLN A 72 -5.73 -13.89 -16.47
C GLN A 72 -5.16 -14.04 -15.07
N GLY A 73 -4.04 -13.37 -14.81
CA GLY A 73 -3.45 -13.37 -13.47
C GLY A 73 -4.06 -12.31 -12.56
N ALA A 74 -3.74 -12.40 -11.27
CA ALA A 74 -4.09 -11.40 -10.25
C ALA A 74 -3.67 -9.97 -10.66
N ARG A 75 -2.61 -9.86 -11.48
CA ARG A 75 -1.98 -8.62 -11.92
C ARG A 75 -2.42 -8.13 -13.31
N GLY A 76 -3.31 -8.85 -14.00
CA GLY A 76 -3.78 -8.50 -15.35
C GLY A 76 -3.56 -9.63 -16.35
N ARG A 77 -3.89 -9.40 -17.63
CA ARG A 77 -3.67 -10.37 -18.69
C ARG A 77 -2.20 -10.39 -19.10
N TYR A 78 -1.66 -11.58 -19.23
CA TYR A 78 -0.31 -11.78 -19.74
C TYR A 78 -0.28 -12.98 -20.68
N ALA A 79 0.74 -13.01 -21.52
CA ALA A 79 1.01 -14.10 -22.44
C ALA A 79 2.10 -15.01 -21.87
N ASP A 80 1.87 -16.31 -21.94
CA ASP A 80 2.84 -17.38 -21.72
C ASP A 80 2.87 -18.31 -22.95
N GLN A 81 3.85 -19.23 -22.96
CA GLN A 81 4.07 -20.16 -24.07
C GLN A 81 4.13 -19.47 -25.44
N VAL A 82 4.86 -18.35 -25.52
CA VAL A 82 4.97 -17.54 -26.73
C VAL A 82 5.93 -18.20 -27.71
N ARG A 83 5.46 -18.48 -28.92
CA ARG A 83 6.22 -19.11 -30.01
C ARG A 83 6.19 -18.23 -31.25
N VAL A 84 7.33 -18.10 -31.93
CA VAL A 84 7.40 -17.33 -33.18
C VAL A 84 6.82 -18.18 -34.32
N LEU A 85 5.79 -17.68 -35.00
CA LEU A 85 5.16 -18.33 -36.15
C LEU A 85 5.78 -17.90 -37.48
N ARG A 86 6.21 -16.65 -37.56
CA ARG A 86 6.88 -16.10 -38.74
C ARG A 86 7.96 -15.13 -38.29
N GLU A 87 9.19 -15.37 -38.75
CA GLU A 87 10.27 -14.40 -38.64
C GLU A 87 9.87 -13.12 -39.38
N GLY A 88 9.94 -11.98 -38.69
CA GLY A 88 9.56 -10.70 -39.25
C GLY A 88 10.48 -10.33 -40.40
N SER A 89 9.92 -9.90 -41.52
CA SER A 89 10.68 -9.24 -42.58
C SER A 89 11.29 -7.96 -42.03
N THR A 90 12.61 -7.79 -42.18
CA THR A 90 13.41 -6.62 -41.79
C THR A 90 13.07 -5.34 -42.56
N GLU A 91 11.91 -5.28 -43.20
CA GLU A 91 11.42 -4.09 -43.84
C GLU A 91 10.91 -3.14 -42.75
N ALA A 92 11.81 -2.26 -42.35
CA ALA A 92 11.60 -1.22 -41.38
C ALA A 92 10.25 -0.51 -41.63
N PRO A 93 9.33 -0.49 -40.65
CA PRO A 93 8.30 0.52 -40.69
C PRO A 93 9.01 1.86 -40.62
N ALA A 94 8.81 2.68 -41.65
CA ALA A 94 9.36 4.03 -41.77
C ALA A 94 9.24 4.78 -40.44
N ALA A 95 10.37 5.25 -39.90
CA ALA A 95 10.42 6.12 -38.73
C ALA A 95 10.66 7.57 -39.18
N PRO A 96 10.27 8.60 -38.40
CA PRO A 96 9.63 8.53 -37.09
C PRO A 96 8.33 9.36 -37.02
N THR A 97 7.27 8.81 -36.40
CA THR A 97 6.29 9.67 -35.73
C THR A 97 5.84 8.99 -34.44
N ALA A 98 6.56 9.31 -33.38
CA ALA A 98 6.34 8.96 -31.97
C ALA A 98 6.38 7.45 -31.63
N PRO A 99 7.05 7.05 -30.52
CA PRO A 99 6.91 5.71 -29.98
C PRO A 99 5.43 5.46 -29.63
N PRO A 100 4.88 4.25 -29.80
CA PRO A 100 3.55 3.93 -29.27
C PRO A 100 3.63 4.10 -27.75
N THR A 101 3.20 5.26 -27.29
CA THR A 101 3.16 5.62 -25.89
C THR A 101 2.08 4.73 -25.30
N ARG A 102 2.46 3.75 -24.47
CA ARG A 102 1.53 3.38 -23.42
C ARG A 102 1.24 4.68 -22.68
N PRO A 103 -0.02 5.02 -22.40
CA PRO A 103 -0.28 6.11 -21.47
C PRO A 103 0.56 5.85 -20.23
N LEU A 104 1.48 6.76 -19.89
CA LEU A 104 2.32 6.68 -18.67
C LEU A 104 1.48 6.26 -17.44
N HIS A 105 0.22 6.66 -17.46
CA HIS A 105 -0.83 6.26 -16.53
C HIS A 105 -0.99 4.74 -16.36
N ASP A 106 -1.11 3.97 -17.45
CA ASP A 106 -1.37 2.53 -17.39
C ASP A 106 -0.17 1.77 -16.83
N THR A 107 1.05 2.19 -17.21
CA THR A 107 2.30 1.64 -16.67
C THR A 107 2.42 1.92 -15.17
N VAL A 108 2.10 3.14 -14.75
CA VAL A 108 2.08 3.51 -13.32
C VAL A 108 1.07 2.65 -12.55
N ILE A 109 -0.14 2.47 -13.07
CA ILE A 109 -1.17 1.64 -12.43
C ILE A 109 -0.72 0.19 -12.32
N ALA A 110 -0.14 -0.37 -13.39
CA ALA A 110 0.33 -1.75 -13.40
C ALA A 110 1.42 -2.00 -12.33
N ILE A 111 2.42 -1.11 -12.26
CA ILE A 111 3.50 -1.19 -11.26
C ILE A 111 2.95 -0.98 -9.85
N ALA A 112 2.12 0.05 -9.63
CA ALA A 112 1.50 0.32 -8.34
C ALA A 112 0.67 -0.87 -7.85
N LYS A 113 -0.12 -1.49 -8.75
CA LYS A 113 -0.90 -2.70 -8.44
C LYS A 113 0.00 -3.87 -8.03
N ARG A 114 1.13 -4.09 -8.71
CA ARG A 114 2.09 -5.16 -8.36
C ARG A 114 2.73 -4.94 -6.99
N LEU A 115 2.99 -3.69 -6.61
CA LEU A 115 3.59 -3.29 -5.33
C LEU A 115 2.57 -3.20 -4.18
N GLY A 116 1.26 -3.28 -4.48
CA GLY A 116 0.19 -3.08 -3.50
C GLY A 116 -0.02 -1.61 -3.10
N GLU A 117 0.49 -0.67 -3.89
CA GLU A 117 0.44 0.76 -3.60
C GLU A 117 -0.89 1.36 -4.04
N ARG A 118 -1.60 1.98 -3.10
CA ARG A 118 -2.91 2.61 -3.32
C ARG A 118 -2.92 4.11 -3.02
N GLU A 119 -1.88 4.60 -2.35
CA GLU A 119 -1.76 5.98 -1.93
C GLU A 119 -1.23 6.87 -3.08
N SER A 120 -1.68 8.12 -3.10
CA SER A 120 -1.33 9.08 -4.16
C SER A 120 0.17 9.43 -4.20
N GLU A 121 0.84 9.45 -3.04
CA GLU A 121 2.28 9.76 -2.91
C GLU A 121 3.16 8.68 -3.58
N PRO A 122 3.09 7.37 -3.22
CA PRO A 122 3.79 6.29 -3.92
C PRO A 122 3.50 6.22 -5.43
N ILE A 123 2.25 6.40 -5.84
CA ILE A 123 1.86 6.41 -7.26
C ILE A 123 2.56 7.56 -8.00
N SER A 124 2.65 8.74 -7.37
CA SER A 124 3.39 9.88 -7.93
C SER A 124 4.88 9.61 -8.03
N LEU A 125 5.47 8.94 -7.03
CA LEU A 125 6.89 8.56 -7.06
C LEU A 125 7.20 7.56 -8.17
N ILE A 126 6.35 6.54 -8.37
CA ILE A 126 6.50 5.59 -9.50
C ILE A 126 6.46 6.34 -10.84
N ARG A 127 5.54 7.30 -10.98
CA ARG A 127 5.48 8.14 -12.18
C ARG A 127 6.76 8.95 -12.40
N GLN A 128 7.32 9.54 -11.36
CA GLN A 128 8.58 10.28 -11.45
C GLN A 128 9.75 9.36 -11.79
N LEU A 129 9.82 8.18 -11.19
CA LEU A 129 10.82 7.17 -11.52
C LEU A 129 10.76 6.78 -13.00
N ILE A 130 9.57 6.55 -13.56
CA ILE A 130 9.43 6.23 -15.00
C ILE A 130 9.87 7.41 -15.87
N LYS A 131 9.58 8.65 -15.45
CA LYS A 131 10.02 9.85 -16.18
C LYS A 131 11.54 10.03 -16.20
N HIS A 132 12.24 9.66 -15.13
CA HIS A 132 13.68 9.86 -15.00
C HIS A 132 14.52 8.66 -15.45
N LEU A 133 14.14 7.45 -15.03
CA LEU A 133 14.87 6.21 -15.35
C LEU A 133 14.39 5.55 -16.64
N GLY A 134 13.22 5.94 -17.15
CA GLY A 134 12.54 5.23 -18.22
C GLY A 134 11.71 4.03 -17.72
N PRO A 135 10.71 3.60 -18.48
CA PRO A 135 9.81 2.51 -18.08
C PRO A 135 10.56 1.17 -17.87
N ASP A 136 11.54 0.86 -18.72
CA ASP A 136 12.25 -0.42 -18.70
C ASP A 136 13.04 -0.62 -17.40
N ALA A 137 13.82 0.39 -17.01
CA ALA A 137 14.60 0.35 -15.79
C ALA A 137 13.71 0.22 -14.54
N VAL A 138 12.51 0.82 -14.56
CA VAL A 138 11.56 0.71 -13.46
C VAL A 138 10.93 -0.68 -13.37
N TRP A 139 10.67 -1.34 -14.51
CA TRP A 139 10.22 -2.73 -14.53
C TRP A 139 11.32 -3.70 -14.07
N GLU A 140 12.58 -3.46 -14.43
CA GLU A 140 13.69 -4.26 -13.91
C GLU A 140 13.81 -4.15 -12.38
N VAL A 141 13.67 -2.95 -11.83
CA VAL A 141 13.65 -2.74 -10.38
C VAL A 141 12.49 -3.50 -9.72
N LEU A 142 11.33 -3.58 -10.39
CA LEU A 142 10.20 -4.36 -9.89
C LEU A 142 10.49 -5.87 -9.90
N ALA A 143 11.10 -6.39 -10.97
CA ALA A 143 11.49 -7.79 -11.05
C ALA A 143 12.52 -8.16 -9.97
N GLU A 144 13.54 -7.31 -9.75
CA GLU A 144 14.51 -7.48 -8.65
C GLU A 144 13.83 -7.45 -7.28
N THR A 145 12.83 -6.60 -7.12
CA THR A 145 12.04 -6.53 -5.88
C THR A 145 11.28 -7.82 -5.65
N GLU A 146 10.62 -8.35 -6.68
CA GLU A 146 9.87 -9.62 -6.59
C GLU A 146 10.81 -10.79 -6.24
N GLN A 147 12.03 -10.82 -6.81
CA GLN A 147 13.06 -11.82 -6.46
C GLN A 147 13.52 -11.71 -5.01
N LEU A 148 13.78 -10.49 -4.52
CA LEU A 148 14.20 -10.28 -3.13
C LEU A 148 13.09 -10.66 -2.14
N GLU A 149 11.83 -10.35 -2.47
CA GLU A 149 10.70 -10.76 -1.64
C GLU A 149 10.57 -12.29 -1.60
N ALA A 150 10.79 -12.98 -2.73
CA ALA A 150 10.83 -14.44 -2.80
C ALA A 150 11.98 -15.05 -1.97
N GLN A 151 13.10 -14.34 -1.82
CA GLN A 151 14.27 -14.75 -1.02
C GLN A 151 14.17 -14.34 0.46
N GLY A 152 12.98 -14.03 0.97
CA GLY A 152 12.79 -13.65 2.39
C GLY A 152 12.77 -12.14 2.64
N GLY A 153 12.75 -11.31 1.60
CA GLY A 153 12.58 -9.86 1.67
C GLY A 153 13.75 -9.13 2.33
N MET A 154 13.58 -7.82 2.57
CA MET A 154 14.64 -6.98 3.16
C MET A 154 14.22 -6.44 4.53
N LEU A 155 15.04 -6.57 5.57
CA LEU A 155 14.80 -5.93 6.88
C LEU A 155 14.98 -4.40 6.81
N LEU A 156 14.35 -3.68 7.74
CA LEU A 156 14.70 -2.29 8.01
C LEU A 156 16.11 -2.19 8.60
N PRO A 157 16.78 -1.02 8.49
CA PRO A 157 18.14 -0.84 9.02
C PRO A 157 18.23 -1.00 10.53
N ASP A 158 17.11 -0.83 11.24
CA ASP A 158 16.99 -1.04 12.68
C ASP A 158 16.65 -2.49 13.07
N GLY A 159 16.54 -3.40 12.09
CA GLY A 159 16.21 -4.81 12.31
C GLY A 159 14.79 -5.09 12.81
N SER A 160 13.95 -4.05 13.01
CA SER A 160 12.69 -4.17 13.75
C SER A 160 11.60 -4.98 13.03
N ARG A 161 11.60 -4.94 11.69
CA ARG A 161 10.66 -5.68 10.84
C ARG A 161 11.14 -5.76 9.39
N ARG A 162 10.57 -6.69 8.63
CA ARG A 162 10.68 -6.75 7.17
C ARG A 162 10.06 -5.50 6.52
N ARG A 163 10.69 -5.02 5.46
CA ARG A 163 10.16 -3.99 4.55
C ARG A 163 8.99 -4.58 3.76
N THR A 164 8.11 -3.70 3.29
CA THR A 164 7.08 -4.07 2.33
C THR A 164 7.68 -4.15 0.92
N PRO A 165 7.06 -4.87 -0.04
CA PRO A 165 7.51 -4.89 -1.43
C PRO A 165 7.74 -3.49 -2.01
N GLY A 166 6.81 -2.55 -1.81
CA GLY A 166 7.00 -1.15 -2.21
C GLY A 166 8.19 -0.46 -1.53
N GLY A 167 8.43 -0.75 -0.25
CA GLY A 167 9.59 -0.26 0.48
C GLY A 167 10.92 -0.79 -0.07
N VAL A 168 10.96 -2.05 -0.49
CA VAL A 168 12.13 -2.67 -1.15
C VAL A 168 12.33 -2.06 -2.54
N PHE A 169 11.25 -1.93 -3.32
CA PHE A 169 11.25 -1.29 -4.63
C PHE A 169 11.85 0.12 -4.60
N PHE A 170 11.41 0.99 -3.69
CA PHE A 170 11.97 2.34 -3.60
C PHE A 170 13.42 2.36 -3.12
N VAL A 171 13.86 1.36 -2.33
CA VAL A 171 15.27 1.20 -1.97
C VAL A 171 16.11 0.83 -3.19
N GLN A 172 15.65 -0.12 -4.01
CA GLN A 172 16.34 -0.53 -5.23
C GLN A 172 16.34 0.58 -6.28
N ALA A 173 15.20 1.25 -6.50
CA ALA A 173 15.09 2.38 -7.40
C ALA A 173 16.08 3.51 -7.04
N ARG A 174 16.27 3.78 -5.75
CA ARG A 174 17.24 4.78 -5.28
C ARG A 174 18.69 4.46 -5.60
N LYS A 175 19.05 3.19 -5.79
CA LYS A 175 20.43 2.80 -6.17
C LYS A 175 20.73 3.09 -7.64
N ARG A 176 19.69 3.22 -8.47
CA ARG A 176 19.82 3.49 -9.91
C ARG A 176 19.75 4.97 -10.27
N LEU A 177 19.54 5.85 -9.28
CA LEU A 177 19.45 7.30 -9.47
C LEU A 177 20.76 7.98 -9.09
N THR A 178 21.12 9.02 -9.84
CA THR A 178 22.16 9.95 -9.41
C THR A 178 21.76 10.69 -8.13
N PRO A 179 22.71 11.27 -7.37
CA PRO A 179 22.39 12.06 -6.18
C PRO A 179 21.41 13.21 -6.45
N GLU A 180 21.51 13.85 -7.62
CA GLU A 180 20.65 14.97 -8.05
C GLU A 180 19.23 14.49 -8.36
N GLU A 181 19.08 13.44 -9.16
CA GLU A 181 17.77 12.87 -9.47
C GLU A 181 17.09 12.32 -8.21
N ARG A 182 17.87 11.72 -7.30
CA ARG A 182 17.35 11.26 -6.00
C ARG A 182 16.82 12.43 -5.16
N ALA A 183 17.49 13.59 -5.18
CA ALA A 183 17.02 14.78 -4.47
C ALA A 183 15.73 15.34 -5.08
N ASN A 184 15.59 15.27 -6.40
CA ASN A 184 14.40 15.73 -7.12
C ASN A 184 13.18 14.81 -6.94
N ILE A 185 13.40 13.49 -6.97
CA ILE A 185 12.33 12.47 -6.86
C ILE A 185 11.97 12.18 -5.40
N PHE A 186 12.95 12.21 -4.49
CA PHE A 186 12.76 11.97 -3.07
C PHE A 186 13.21 13.19 -2.24
N PRO A 187 12.53 14.34 -2.38
CA PRO A 187 12.92 15.55 -1.65
C PRO A 187 12.84 15.29 -0.15
N LYS A 188 13.92 15.64 0.56
CA LYS A 188 13.94 15.60 2.02
C LYS A 188 12.84 16.51 2.54
N LYS A 189 11.93 15.97 3.36
CA LYS A 189 10.93 16.80 4.03
C LYS A 189 11.66 17.87 4.86
N PRO A 190 11.13 19.10 5.01
CA PRO A 190 11.86 20.22 5.64
C PRO A 190 12.45 19.88 7.02
N TRP A 191 11.79 19.01 7.78
CA TRP A 191 12.26 18.53 9.08
C TRP A 191 13.49 17.59 9.01
N GLN A 192 13.72 16.90 7.89
CA GLN A 192 14.89 16.03 7.65
C GLN A 192 16.15 16.83 7.28
N VAL A 193 15.99 17.96 6.58
CA VAL A 193 17.09 18.86 6.21
C VAL A 193 17.67 19.54 7.46
N ARG A 194 16.80 19.94 8.40
CA ARG A 194 17.20 20.57 9.68
C ARG A 194 18.06 19.67 10.58
N ARG A 195 17.97 18.35 10.45
CA ARG A 195 18.79 17.36 11.21
C ARG A 195 20.13 17.02 10.55
N ALA A 196 20.28 17.27 9.25
CA ALA A 196 21.40 16.76 8.45
C ALA A 196 22.49 17.80 8.19
N ARG A 197 22.39 19.02 8.73
CA ARG A 197 23.44 20.04 8.58
C ARG A 197 24.60 19.69 9.52
N PRO A 198 25.80 19.32 9.03
CA PRO A 198 26.99 19.22 9.87
C PRO A 198 27.33 20.61 10.40
N ALA A 199 27.80 20.70 11.65
CA ALA A 199 28.21 21.95 12.28
C ALA A 199 29.46 22.61 11.65
N ALA A 200 30.07 22.00 10.64
CA ALA A 200 31.36 22.39 10.06
C ALA A 200 31.19 23.16 8.74
N ALA A 201 30.66 24.37 8.81
CA ALA A 201 30.88 25.46 7.85
C ALA A 201 30.33 26.75 8.49
N GLN A 202 30.85 27.06 9.67
CA GLN A 202 30.76 28.41 10.21
C GLN A 202 32.03 29.11 9.74
N THR A 203 31.89 29.92 8.69
CA THR A 203 32.79 31.04 8.45
C THR A 203 32.90 31.85 9.74
N ASP A 204 34.12 32.22 10.13
CA ASP A 204 34.52 33.06 11.30
C ASP A 204 33.96 34.49 11.25
N GLN A 205 32.71 34.65 10.83
CA GLN A 205 31.95 35.85 11.12
C GLN A 205 31.17 35.58 12.41
N PRO A 206 31.22 36.47 13.42
CA PRO A 206 30.37 36.37 14.59
C PRO A 206 28.91 36.40 14.12
N GLN A 207 28.31 35.23 13.98
CA GLN A 207 26.90 35.13 13.68
C GLN A 207 26.18 35.58 14.95
N PRO A 208 25.41 36.69 14.93
CA PRO A 208 24.66 37.11 16.10
C PRO A 208 23.82 35.92 16.56
N ALA A 209 23.85 35.65 17.86
CA ALA A 209 23.17 34.49 18.43
C ALA A 209 21.76 34.41 17.84
N PRO A 210 21.34 33.26 17.27
CA PRO A 210 19.98 33.13 16.78
C PRO A 210 19.06 33.56 17.92
N PRO A 211 18.02 34.36 17.63
CA PRO A 211 17.09 34.79 18.66
C PRO A 211 16.62 33.55 19.43
N PRO A 212 16.50 33.65 20.77
CA PRO A 212 16.08 32.52 21.57
C PRO A 212 14.80 31.93 20.97
N ALA A 213 14.78 30.61 20.79
CA ALA A 213 13.62 29.94 20.25
C ALA A 213 12.40 30.36 21.09
N PRO A 214 11.26 30.70 20.46
CA PRO A 214 10.07 31.08 21.21
C PRO A 214 9.74 29.97 22.20
N PRO A 215 9.34 30.32 23.44
CA PRO A 215 9.07 29.34 24.46
C PRO A 215 8.00 28.35 23.97
N PRO A 216 8.14 27.06 24.29
CA PRO A 216 7.15 26.07 23.87
C PRO A 216 5.78 26.43 24.45
N VAL A 217 4.73 26.33 23.63
CA VAL A 217 3.35 26.46 24.10
C VAL A 217 3.07 25.31 25.06
N THR A 218 2.93 25.63 26.34
CA THR A 218 2.52 24.66 27.35
C THR A 218 1.00 24.55 27.39
N TRP A 219 0.49 23.50 28.02
CA TRP A 219 -0.95 23.40 28.25
C TRP A 219 -1.49 24.61 29.01
N ALA A 220 -0.78 25.10 30.03
CA ALA A 220 -1.22 26.27 30.80
C ALA A 220 -1.39 27.55 29.94
N LEU A 221 -0.59 27.71 28.89
CA LEU A 221 -0.55 28.93 28.07
C LEU A 221 -1.41 28.88 26.80
N ARG A 222 -2.18 27.81 26.58
CA ARG A 222 -2.96 27.62 25.34
C ARG A 222 -4.18 28.55 25.19
N GLY A 223 -4.69 29.14 26.27
CA GLY A 223 -5.94 29.92 26.28
C GLY A 223 -5.96 31.05 25.24
N PRO A 224 -5.01 32.01 25.29
CA PRO A 224 -4.95 33.10 24.33
C PRO A 224 -4.85 32.63 22.87
N LEU A 225 -4.16 31.52 22.60
CA LEU A 225 -4.05 30.95 21.25
C LEU A 225 -5.38 30.37 20.76
N ILE A 226 -6.19 29.79 21.65
CA ILE A 226 -7.54 29.31 21.32
C ILE A 226 -8.45 30.50 21.00
N ASP A 227 -8.35 31.57 21.78
CA ASP A 227 -9.16 32.77 21.57
C ASP A 227 -8.81 33.45 20.24
N GLU A 228 -7.53 33.56 19.90
CA GLU A 228 -7.06 34.02 18.59
C GLU A 228 -7.58 33.12 17.46
N ALA A 229 -7.45 31.79 17.60
CA ALA A 229 -7.91 30.83 16.60
C ALA A 229 -9.44 30.86 16.39
N ARG A 230 -10.20 31.20 17.44
CA ARG A 230 -11.66 31.30 17.39
C ARG A 230 -12.13 32.37 16.41
N ALA A 231 -11.35 33.43 16.21
CA ALA A 231 -11.67 34.49 15.25
C ALA A 231 -11.70 34.00 13.79
N GLY A 232 -11.01 32.90 13.48
CA GLY A 232 -10.93 32.28 12.14
C GLY A 232 -11.55 30.89 12.06
N GLN A 233 -12.51 30.55 12.92
CA GLN A 233 -13.04 29.19 13.04
C GLN A 233 -13.68 28.68 11.72
N GLY A 234 -13.15 27.57 11.20
CA GLY A 234 -13.66 26.89 10.01
C GLY A 234 -14.71 25.82 10.31
N ARG A 235 -15.20 25.16 9.25
CA ARG A 235 -16.20 24.09 9.32
C ARG A 235 -15.55 22.71 9.20
N ALA A 236 -15.79 21.84 10.18
CA ALA A 236 -15.54 20.40 10.04
C ALA A 236 -16.72 19.74 9.33
N THR A 237 -16.47 18.95 8.28
CA THR A 237 -17.51 18.24 7.51
C THR A 237 -17.59 16.76 7.85
N THR A 238 -16.47 16.14 8.22
CA THR A 238 -16.39 14.73 8.57
C THR A 238 -15.53 14.57 9.81
N VAL A 239 -16.09 13.94 10.84
CA VAL A 239 -15.37 13.57 12.07
C VAL A 239 -15.49 12.06 12.26
N LYS A 240 -14.35 11.39 12.37
CA LYS A 240 -14.28 9.95 12.66
C LYS A 240 -13.40 9.74 13.89
N VAL A 241 -13.85 8.88 14.79
CA VAL A 241 -13.09 8.43 15.96
C VAL A 241 -12.92 6.93 15.94
N THR A 242 -11.83 6.46 16.54
CA THR A 242 -11.63 5.04 16.87
C THR A 242 -11.56 4.89 18.38
N VAL A 243 -12.48 4.14 18.97
CA VAL A 243 -12.49 3.79 20.40
C VAL A 243 -12.08 2.33 20.54
N ILE A 244 -11.11 2.07 21.39
CA ILE A 244 -10.59 0.73 21.64
C ILE A 244 -10.71 0.42 23.12
N GLY A 245 -11.40 -0.66 23.46
CA GLY A 245 -11.60 -1.04 24.85
C GLY A 245 -12.49 -2.26 25.01
N ARG A 246 -12.65 -2.69 26.26
CA ARG A 246 -13.54 -3.77 26.64
C ARG A 246 -14.68 -3.17 27.48
N PRO A 247 -15.95 -3.34 27.09
CA PRO A 247 -17.06 -2.93 27.92
C PRO A 247 -17.23 -3.91 29.08
N GLU A 248 -17.51 -3.40 30.28
CA GLU A 248 -17.85 -4.23 31.44
C GLU A 248 -19.30 -4.70 31.38
N SER A 249 -20.18 -3.90 30.78
CA SER A 249 -21.60 -4.19 30.62
C SER A 249 -22.07 -3.90 29.20
N VAL A 250 -23.03 -4.70 28.73
CA VAL A 250 -23.67 -4.58 27.41
C VAL A 250 -25.18 -4.47 27.62
N VAL A 251 -25.80 -3.43 27.04
CA VAL A 251 -27.25 -3.26 27.07
C VAL A 251 -27.83 -3.46 25.68
N GLU A 252 -28.59 -4.54 25.48
CA GLU A 252 -29.25 -4.83 24.20
C GLU A 252 -30.75 -4.51 24.28
N ARG A 253 -31.25 -3.69 23.35
CA ARG A 253 -32.67 -3.32 23.23
C ARG A 253 -33.07 -3.23 21.76
N GLY A 254 -33.84 -4.22 21.31
CA GLY A 254 -34.29 -4.30 19.91
C GLY A 254 -33.09 -4.36 18.95
N ASN A 255 -32.99 -3.38 18.05
CA ASN A 255 -31.92 -3.31 17.05
C ASN A 255 -30.71 -2.49 17.49
N THR A 256 -30.67 -2.05 18.74
CA THR A 256 -29.61 -1.20 19.29
C THR A 256 -28.92 -1.89 20.46
N VAL A 257 -27.60 -1.80 20.46
CA VAL A 257 -26.75 -2.19 21.57
C VAL A 257 -26.02 -0.95 22.06
N VAL A 258 -26.08 -0.71 23.37
CA VAL A 258 -25.43 0.43 24.03
C VAL A 258 -24.32 -0.10 24.92
N LEU A 259 -23.13 0.48 24.75
CA LEU A 259 -21.93 0.18 25.53
C LEU A 259 -21.41 1.46 26.15
N MET A 260 -20.74 1.35 27.29
CA MET A 260 -19.99 2.47 27.88
C MET A 260 -18.53 2.09 28.06
N LEU A 261 -17.64 3.03 27.73
CA LEU A 261 -16.19 2.87 27.86
C LEU A 261 -15.60 4.13 28.47
N THR A 262 -14.75 3.96 29.48
CA THR A 262 -14.08 5.08 30.14
C THR A 262 -12.59 5.05 29.82
N HIS A 263 -12.06 6.15 29.30
CA HIS A 263 -10.63 6.31 29.09
C HIS A 263 -9.99 6.98 30.30
N ARG A 264 -9.02 6.28 30.89
CA ARG A 264 -8.15 6.75 31.97
C ARG A 264 -6.70 6.58 31.54
N GLY A 265 -5.83 7.51 31.94
CA GLY A 265 -4.39 7.35 31.77
C GLY A 265 -3.80 8.23 30.67
N PRO A 266 -2.48 8.10 30.45
CA PRO A 266 -1.73 9.06 29.66
C PRO A 266 -2.13 8.96 28.19
N LEU A 267 -2.18 10.13 27.55
CA LEU A 267 -2.25 10.19 26.10
C LEU A 267 -0.99 9.51 25.52
N PRO A 268 -1.09 8.90 24.32
CA PRO A 268 0.08 8.39 23.62
C PRO A 268 1.08 9.52 23.35
N ALA A 269 2.34 9.16 23.07
CA ALA A 269 3.38 10.14 22.81
C ALA A 269 2.97 11.13 21.71
N MET A 270 2.87 12.40 22.07
CA MET A 270 2.48 13.46 21.15
C MET A 270 3.69 14.05 20.42
N PRO A 271 3.50 14.59 19.20
CA PRO A 271 4.54 15.34 18.51
C PRO A 271 5.05 16.51 19.36
N LYS A 272 6.35 16.85 19.20
CA LYS A 272 6.95 18.00 19.88
C LYS A 272 6.21 19.29 19.52
N GLY A 273 5.87 20.09 20.53
CA GLY A 273 5.19 21.38 20.38
C GLY A 273 3.66 21.31 20.48
N VAL A 274 3.06 20.12 20.57
CA VAL A 274 1.63 19.98 20.89
C VAL A 274 1.47 20.12 22.41
N PRO A 275 0.66 21.07 22.90
CA PRO A 275 0.42 21.19 24.33
C PRO A 275 -0.40 19.98 24.82
N VAL A 276 0.07 19.35 25.91
CA VAL A 276 -0.57 18.17 26.52
C VAL A 276 -0.89 18.48 27.99
N PRO A 277 -2.10 18.16 28.49
CA PRO A 277 -2.43 18.38 29.89
C PRO A 277 -1.53 17.54 30.81
N ALA A 278 -1.18 18.09 31.97
CA ALA A 278 -0.44 17.36 33.00
C ALA A 278 -1.24 16.17 33.55
N VAL A 279 -2.56 16.33 33.63
CA VAL A 279 -3.51 15.28 34.03
C VAL A 279 -4.59 15.21 32.96
N VAL A 280 -4.71 14.03 32.34
CA VAL A 280 -5.77 13.76 31.37
C VAL A 280 -7.07 13.53 32.13
N PRO A 281 -8.14 14.30 31.87
CA PRO A 281 -9.41 14.08 32.53
C PRO A 281 -10.00 12.74 32.11
N GLU A 282 -10.72 12.10 33.03
CA GLU A 282 -11.52 10.93 32.71
C GLU A 282 -12.55 11.31 31.64
N THR A 283 -12.62 10.50 30.58
CA THR A 283 -13.56 10.72 29.48
C THR A 283 -14.39 9.46 29.27
N THR A 284 -15.71 9.63 29.34
CA THR A 284 -16.67 8.54 29.16
C THR A 284 -17.28 8.60 27.76
N TYR A 285 -17.31 7.45 27.10
CA TYR A 285 -17.86 7.25 25.77
C TYR A 285 -19.11 6.39 25.87
N THR A 286 -20.23 6.89 25.33
CA THR A 286 -21.44 6.11 25.13
C THR A 286 -21.46 5.65 23.67
N VAL A 287 -21.40 4.34 23.44
CA VAL A 287 -21.28 3.77 22.10
C VAL A 287 -22.60 3.11 21.70
N TYR A 288 -23.16 3.56 20.57
CA TYR A 288 -24.34 2.97 19.94
C TYR A 288 -23.90 2.05 18.80
N VAL A 289 -24.27 0.78 18.90
CA VAL A 289 -23.92 -0.28 17.94
C VAL A 289 -25.21 -0.89 17.38
N GLY A 290 -25.30 -1.07 16.07
CA GLY A 290 -26.44 -1.80 15.49
C GLY A 290 -26.38 -3.29 15.83
N ALA A 291 -27.51 -3.92 16.14
CA ALA A 291 -27.56 -5.33 16.55
C ALA A 291 -26.93 -6.29 15.53
N LYS A 292 -26.98 -5.98 14.23
CA LYS A 292 -26.29 -6.75 13.18
C LYS A 292 -24.76 -6.67 13.30
N GLN A 293 -24.23 -5.48 13.58
CA GLN A 293 -22.79 -5.29 13.78
C GLN A 293 -22.35 -5.99 15.08
N TRP A 294 -23.13 -5.87 16.15
CA TRP A 294 -22.86 -6.51 17.44
C TRP A 294 -22.74 -8.04 17.35
N ARG A 295 -23.65 -8.68 16.61
CA ARG A 295 -23.60 -10.14 16.36
C ARG A 295 -22.27 -10.64 15.81
N GLY A 296 -21.52 -9.80 15.07
CA GLY A 296 -20.21 -10.17 14.53
C GLY A 296 -19.06 -10.17 15.54
N VAL A 297 -19.28 -9.62 16.74
CA VAL A 297 -18.25 -9.47 17.79
C VAL A 297 -18.66 -10.03 19.16
N ALA A 298 -19.95 -10.30 19.37
CA ALA A 298 -20.51 -10.68 20.67
C ALA A 298 -19.89 -11.95 21.29
N GLU A 299 -19.58 -12.95 20.47
CA GLU A 299 -18.89 -14.17 20.91
C GLU A 299 -17.40 -13.91 21.15
N ALA A 300 -16.73 -13.26 20.20
CA ALA A 300 -15.29 -12.99 20.29
C ALA A 300 -14.93 -12.15 21.52
N ILE A 301 -15.75 -11.16 21.86
CA ILE A 301 -15.50 -10.29 23.02
C ILE A 301 -15.70 -11.01 24.36
N GLN A 302 -16.26 -12.22 24.40
CA GLN A 302 -16.28 -13.02 25.64
C GLN A 302 -14.86 -13.35 26.12
N ASN A 303 -13.89 -13.45 25.21
CA ASN A 303 -12.48 -13.62 25.58
C ASN A 303 -11.98 -12.39 26.37
N PRO A 304 -11.56 -12.55 27.65
CA PRO A 304 -11.12 -11.43 28.49
C PRO A 304 -9.91 -10.68 27.94
N GLU A 305 -9.07 -11.34 27.13
CA GLU A 305 -7.87 -10.76 26.52
C GLU A 305 -8.18 -9.97 25.23
N ASP A 306 -9.41 -10.06 24.72
CA ASP A 306 -9.81 -9.33 23.52
C ASP A 306 -10.38 -7.94 23.87
N SER A 307 -10.32 -7.03 22.91
CA SER A 307 -10.89 -5.69 23.01
C SER A 307 -11.65 -5.35 21.74
N LEU A 308 -12.75 -4.63 21.88
CA LEU A 308 -13.45 -4.03 20.75
C LEU A 308 -12.56 -2.95 20.12
N VAL A 309 -12.66 -2.84 18.80
CA VAL A 309 -12.11 -1.76 17.98
C VAL A 309 -13.30 -1.17 17.22
N ILE A 310 -13.74 0.02 17.65
CA ILE A 310 -14.96 0.68 17.21
C ILE A 310 -14.58 1.92 16.41
N GLU A 311 -14.97 2.00 15.15
CA GLU A 311 -14.91 3.23 14.35
C GLU A 311 -16.32 3.83 14.25
N GLY A 312 -16.43 5.15 14.38
CA GLY A 312 -17.72 5.83 14.33
C GLY A 312 -17.62 7.34 14.15
N ALA A 313 -18.79 7.96 13.96
CA ALA A 313 -18.94 9.41 14.11
C ALA A 313 -19.17 9.74 15.58
N GLN A 314 -18.69 10.89 16.04
CA GLN A 314 -18.87 11.31 17.44
C GLN A 314 -19.58 12.66 17.57
N THR A 315 -20.30 12.82 18.67
CA THR A 315 -20.79 14.10 19.16
C THR A 315 -20.60 14.19 20.67
N TRP A 316 -20.55 15.40 21.20
CA TRP A 316 -20.77 15.62 22.63
C TRP A 316 -22.26 15.44 22.93
N ASP A 317 -22.57 14.64 23.94
CA ASP A 317 -23.91 14.47 24.50
C ASP A 317 -23.97 15.29 25.78
N ALA A 318 -24.67 16.42 25.72
CA ALA A 318 -24.77 17.34 26.85
C ALA A 318 -25.69 16.83 27.96
N GLU A 319 -26.68 15.99 27.64
CA GLU A 319 -27.64 15.46 28.61
C GLU A 319 -26.98 14.42 29.52
N HIS A 320 -26.16 13.54 28.92
CA HIS A 320 -25.46 12.49 29.66
C HIS A 320 -24.01 12.84 29.99
N GLN A 321 -23.52 13.99 29.54
CA GLN A 321 -22.14 14.45 29.73
C GLN A 321 -21.10 13.42 29.27
N THR A 322 -21.35 12.79 28.12
CA THR A 322 -20.46 11.80 27.50
C THR A 322 -20.15 12.14 26.06
N ILE A 323 -19.13 11.50 25.50
CA ILE A 323 -18.93 11.48 24.05
C ILE A 323 -19.77 10.34 23.47
N ALA A 324 -20.84 10.68 22.75
CA ALA A 324 -21.65 9.71 22.03
C ALA A 324 -20.95 9.29 20.73
N VAL A 325 -20.80 7.99 20.50
CA VAL A 325 -20.17 7.40 19.33
C VAL A 325 -21.19 6.53 18.58
N TYR A 326 -21.48 6.91 17.34
CA TYR A 326 -22.35 6.17 16.44
C TYR A 326 -21.52 5.25 15.54
N THR A 327 -21.63 3.95 15.80
CA THR A 327 -20.74 2.95 15.22
C THR A 327 -20.99 2.75 13.72
N THR A 328 -19.96 2.99 12.92
CA THR A 328 -19.99 2.68 11.48
C THR A 328 -19.28 1.36 11.18
N LYS A 329 -18.29 0.99 12.00
CA LYS A 329 -17.58 -0.29 11.90
C LYS A 329 -17.13 -0.77 13.27
N ILE A 330 -17.26 -2.07 13.51
CA ILE A 330 -16.80 -2.72 14.73
C ILE A 330 -16.08 -4.02 14.39
N GLY A 331 -15.09 -4.37 15.20
CA GLY A 331 -14.40 -5.65 15.19
C GLY A 331 -13.70 -5.84 16.53
N THR A 332 -12.96 -6.93 16.68
CA THR A 332 -12.09 -7.12 17.85
C THR A 332 -10.61 -7.09 17.47
N LYS A 333 -9.73 -6.84 18.45
CA LYS A 333 -8.27 -6.84 18.23
C LYS A 333 -7.79 -8.20 17.70
N LEU A 334 -8.27 -9.30 18.28
CA LEU A 334 -7.84 -10.63 17.85
C LEU A 334 -8.36 -10.98 16.44
N GLN A 335 -9.62 -10.63 16.12
CA GLN A 335 -10.14 -10.78 14.76
C GLN A 335 -9.33 -9.97 13.73
N GLN A 336 -8.91 -8.75 14.08
CA GLN A 336 -8.08 -7.93 13.20
C GLN A 336 -6.65 -8.48 13.05
N ARG A 337 -6.08 -9.06 14.11
CA ARG A 337 -4.78 -9.74 14.06
C ARG A 337 -4.84 -11.00 13.20
N ALA A 338 -5.86 -11.84 13.35
CA ALA A 338 -6.04 -13.05 12.56
C ALA A 338 -6.23 -12.76 11.05
N LYS A 339 -6.81 -11.61 10.71
CA LYS A 339 -6.94 -11.14 9.32
C LYS A 339 -5.68 -10.48 8.78
N ARG A 340 -4.72 -10.15 9.65
CA ARG A 340 -3.42 -9.63 9.24
C ARG A 340 -2.57 -10.86 8.88
N PRO A 341 -2.05 -10.98 7.64
CA PRO A 341 -1.19 -12.11 7.29
C PRO A 341 -0.04 -12.17 8.30
N GLU A 342 0.18 -13.34 8.91
CA GLU A 342 1.29 -13.51 9.82
C GLU A 342 2.60 -13.22 9.07
N PRO A 343 3.54 -12.48 9.68
CA PRO A 343 4.89 -12.44 9.17
C PRO A 343 5.43 -13.87 9.20
N SER A 344 5.76 -14.43 8.03
CA SER A 344 6.35 -15.76 7.87
C SER A 344 7.40 -16.02 8.96
N ALA A 345 7.17 -17.03 9.80
CA ALA A 345 8.16 -17.49 10.75
C ALA A 345 9.40 -17.93 9.96
N ASP A 346 10.56 -17.35 10.27
CA ASP A 346 11.84 -17.78 9.71
C ASP A 346 12.09 -19.25 10.10
N PRO A 347 12.53 -20.10 9.16
CA PRO A 347 12.96 -21.46 9.49
C PRO A 347 14.24 -21.36 10.33
N THR A 348 14.18 -21.94 11.53
CA THR A 348 15.33 -22.07 12.43
C THR A 348 16.46 -22.83 11.70
N PRO A 349 17.70 -22.31 11.65
CA PRO A 349 18.81 -23.02 11.01
C PRO A 349 19.19 -24.26 11.84
N PRO A 350 19.62 -25.36 11.20
CA PRO A 350 19.94 -26.60 11.88
C PRO A 350 21.18 -26.44 12.77
N THR A 351 21.07 -26.93 14.00
CA THR A 351 22.18 -27.15 14.93
C THR A 351 23.18 -28.10 14.27
N GLN A 352 24.40 -27.63 14.00
CA GLN A 352 25.52 -28.50 13.62
C GLN A 352 26.14 -29.10 14.87
N ALA A 353 26.37 -30.42 14.81
CA ALA A 353 27.02 -31.26 15.79
C ALA A 353 28.55 -31.11 15.76
#